data_AF-A0A382GUL7-F1
#
_entry.id   AF-A0A382GUL7-F1
#
_cell.length_a   1.000
_cell.length_b   1.000
_cell.length_c   1.000
_cell.angle_alpha   90.00
_cell.angle_beta   90.00
_cell.angle_gamma   90.00
#
_symmetry.space_group_name_H-M   'P 1'
#
loop_
_entity.id
_entity.type
_entity.pdbx_description
1 polymer ?
#
loop_
_entity_poly.entity_id
_entity_poly.type
_entity_poly.pdbx_seq_one_letter_code
_entity_poly.pdbx_strand_id
1 'polypeptide(L)' 'MLFGYANAVQTQFQFRGWMADDPQFIGMMPFIVTIVVVAGFVGRARPPASIGQPYNRE' A
#
# COMPACT_ATOMS: atom_id res chain seq x y z
N MET A 1 8.11 -11.84 -3.10
CA MET A 1 6.71 -11.46 -2.80
C MET A 1 6.67 -10.66 -1.51
N LEU A 2 6.72 -9.33 -1.59
CA LEU A 2 6.82 -8.42 -0.43
C LEU A 2 5.58 -8.52 0.49
N PHE A 3 4.40 -8.65 -0.12
CA PHE A 3 3.13 -8.85 0.60
C PHE A 3 3.06 -10.17 1.37
N GLY A 4 3.50 -11.28 0.76
CA GLY A 4 3.52 -12.59 1.43
C GLY A 4 4.45 -12.62 2.64
N TYR A 5 5.60 -11.93 2.56
CA TYR A 5 6.49 -11.75 3.70
C TYR A 5 5.86 -10.89 4.80
N ALA A 6 5.22 -9.77 4.44
CA ALA A 6 4.53 -8.91 5.41
C ALA A 6 3.38 -9.66 6.12
N ASN A 7 2.65 -10.53 5.42
CA ASN A 7 1.64 -11.40 6.04
C ASN A 7 2.25 -12.42 7.01
N ALA A 8 3.38 -13.04 6.66
CA ALA A 8 4.04 -13.98 7.57
C ALA A 8 4.52 -13.28 8.86
N VAL A 9 5.03 -12.05 8.74
CA VAL A 9 5.38 -11.20 9.88
C VAL A 9 4.14 -10.85 10.70
N GLN A 10 3.05 -10.43 10.06
CA GLN A 10 1.77 -10.17 10.75
C GLN A 10 1.34 -11.37 11.60
N THR A 11 1.34 -12.57 11.03
CA THR A 11 0.95 -13.81 11.72
C THR A 11 1.84 -14.06 12.94
N GLN A 12 3.16 -13.91 12.81
CA GLN A 12 4.10 -14.03 13.93
C GLN A 12 3.82 -13.01 15.05
N PHE A 13 3.50 -11.77 14.70
CA PHE A 13 3.15 -10.73 15.68
C PHE A 13 1.83 -11.02 16.40
N GLN A 14 0.82 -11.53 15.69
CA GLN A 14 -0.44 -11.97 16.31
C GLN A 14 -0.23 -13.12 17.30
N PHE A 15 0.60 -14.12 16.95
CA PHE A 15 0.91 -15.25 17.84
C PHE A 15 1.68 -14.83 19.11
N ARG A 16 2.51 -13.79 19.02
CA ARG A 16 3.26 -13.25 20.17
C ARG A 16 2.39 -12.38 21.10
N GLY A 17 1.14 -12.07 20.71
CA GLY A 17 0.25 -11.20 21.50
C GLY A 17 0.70 -9.74 21.54
N TRP A 18 1.62 -9.33 20.66
CA TRP A 18 2.06 -7.94 20.58
C TRP A 18 0.93 -7.13 19.94
N MET A 19 0.32 -6.18 20.66
CA MET A 19 -0.92 -5.47 20.29
C MET A 19 -2.19 -6.35 20.32
N ALA A 20 -2.29 -7.26 21.30
CA ALA A 20 -3.47 -8.11 21.51
C ALA A 20 -4.78 -7.33 21.76
N ASP A 21 -4.69 -6.08 22.24
CA ASP A 21 -5.87 -5.23 22.46
C ASP A 21 -6.52 -4.74 21.17
N ASP A 22 -5.75 -4.63 20.07
CA ASP A 22 -6.24 -4.15 18.76
C ASP A 22 -5.72 -5.04 17.61
N PRO A 23 -6.28 -6.25 17.44
CA PRO A 23 -5.88 -7.17 16.37
C PRO A 23 -6.11 -6.59 14.96
N GLN A 24 -6.99 -5.59 14.84
CA GLN A 24 -7.27 -4.85 13.61
C GLN A 24 -6.03 -4.09 13.13
N PHE A 25 -5.27 -3.47 14.05
CA PHE A 25 -4.08 -2.70 13.70
C PHE A 25 -2.97 -3.61 13.14
N ILE A 26 -2.77 -4.78 13.76
CA ILE A 26 -1.82 -5.78 13.26
C ILE A 26 -2.26 -6.26 11.86
N GLY A 27 -3.56 -6.49 11.67
CA GLY A 27 -4.16 -6.86 10.38
C GLY A 27 -3.90 -5.86 9.24
N MET A 28 -3.60 -4.61 9.57
CA MET A 28 -3.32 -3.56 8.60
C MET A 28 -1.83 -3.48 8.19
N MET A 29 -0.92 -4.14 8.91
CA MET A 29 0.52 -4.10 8.60
C MET A 29 0.87 -4.40 7.12
N PRO A 30 0.29 -5.41 6.46
CA PRO A 30 0.59 -5.68 5.05
C PRO A 30 0.23 -4.51 4.15
N PHE A 31 -0.91 -3.85 4.44
CA PHE A 31 -1.41 -2.72 3.66
C PHE A 31 -0.55 -1.47 3.88
N ILE A 32 -0.15 -1.19 5.13
CA ILE A 32 0.74 -0.07 5.45
C ILE A 32 2.06 -0.23 4.69
N VAL A 33 2.65 -1.42 4.72
CA VAL A 33 3.87 -1.71 3.96
C VAL A 33 3.64 -1.47 2.46
N THR A 34 2.52 -1.92 1.88
CA THR A 34 2.25 -1.66 0.46
C THR A 34 2.05 -0.17 0.15
N ILE A 35 1.42 0.60 1.02
CA ILE A 35 1.24 2.04 0.83
C ILE A 35 2.59 2.74 0.85
N VAL A 36 3.48 2.40 1.78
CA VAL A 36 4.84 2.97 1.84
C VAL A 36 5.63 2.62 0.58
N VAL A 37 5.53 1.37 0.12
CA VAL A 37 6.18 0.92 -1.13
C VAL A 37 5.59 1.69 -2.31
N VAL A 38 4.28 1.78 -2.45
CA VAL A 38 3.63 2.51 -3.55
C VAL A 38 4.00 3.99 -3.50
N ALA A 39 3.88 4.64 -2.34
CA ALA A 39 4.22 6.04 -2.16
C ALA A 39 5.71 6.33 -2.45
N GLY A 40 6.60 5.42 -2.04
CA GLY A 40 8.04 5.55 -2.27
C GLY A 40 8.47 5.24 -3.71
N PHE A 41 7.84 4.25 -4.37
CA PHE A 41 8.26 3.78 -5.68
C PHE A 41 7.49 4.42 -6.86
N VAL A 42 6.21 4.78 -6.69
CA VAL A 42 5.39 5.33 -7.80
C VAL A 42 5.78 6.78 -8.12
N GLY A 43 6.41 7.48 -7.18
CA GLY A 43 6.88 8.85 -7.40
C GLY A 43 5.74 9.82 -7.73
N ARG A 44 6.05 10.89 -8.47
CA ARG A 44 5.09 11.95 -8.80
C ARG A 44 4.25 11.53 -10.01
N ALA A 45 2.92 11.59 -9.89
CA ALA A 45 2.01 11.38 -11.01
C ALA A 45 2.34 12.35 -12.15
N ARG A 46 2.69 11.82 -13.32
CA ARG A 46 2.90 12.64 -14.52
C ARG A 46 1.53 13.00 -15.10
N PRO A 47 1.16 14.29 -15.16
CA PRO A 47 -0.09 14.68 -15.78
C PRO A 47 -0.11 14.25 -17.25
N PRO A 48 -1.25 13.78 -17.79
CA PRO A 48 -1.37 13.48 -19.21
C PRO A 48 -1.11 14.72 -20.06
N ALA A 49 -0.38 14.55 -21.17
CA ALA A 49 -0.06 15.64 -22.10
C ALA A 49 -1.29 16.27 -22.78
N SER A 50 -2.44 15.59 -22.71
CA SER A 50 -3.73 16.05 -23.21
C SER A 50 -4.56 16.83 -22.19
N ILE A 51 -4.05 17.07 -20.96
CA ILE A 51 -4.75 17.96 -20.02
C ILE A 51 -4.86 19.35 -20.63
N GLY A 52 -6.09 19.79 -20.88
CA GLY A 52 -6.40 21.09 -21.46
C GLY A 52 -6.39 21.15 -23.00
N GLN A 53 -6.12 20.04 -23.70
CA GLN A 53 -6.29 20.02 -25.16
C GLN A 53 -7.75 19.74 -25.53
N PRO A 54 -8.40 20.62 -26.32
CA PRO A 54 -9.74 20.37 -26.84
C PRO A 54 -9.74 19.08 -27.67
N TYR A 55 -10.67 18.18 -27.37
CA TYR A 55 -10.82 16.93 -28.12
C TYR A 55 -11.35 17.25 -29.52
N ASN A 56 -10.51 17.08 -30.54
CA ASN A 56 -10.92 17.29 -31.93
C ASN A 56 -11.54 15.99 -32.44
N ARG A 57 -12.84 16.00 -32.72
CA ARG A 57 -13.54 14.94 -33.43
C ARG A 57 -13.48 15.26 -34.91
N GLU A 58 -12.64 14.53 -35.63
CA GLU A 58 -12.81 14.36 -37.07
C GLU A 58 -13.86 13.27 -37.34
#